data_AF-A0AAJ0PXS0-F1
#
_entry.id   AF-A0AAJ0PXS0-F1
#
_cell.length_a   1.000
_cell.length_b   1.000
_cell.length_c   1.000
_cell.angle_alpha   90.00
_cell.angle_beta   90.00
_cell.angle_gamma   90.00
#
_symmetry.space_group_name_H-M   'P 1'
#
loop_
_entity.id
_entity.type
_entity.pdbx_description
1 polymer ?
#
loop_
_entity_poly.entity_id
_entity_poly.type
_entity_poly.pdbx_seq_one_letter_code
_entity_poly.pdbx_strand_id
1 'polypeptide(L)' 'MKTIDLTPTWGEVGLLYARLAASREVKALEHMRPEAARAFAAAQALQAITATLTDTQADIVARTLAAELTKQGY' A
#
# COMPACT_ATOMS: atom_id res chain seq x y z
N MET A 1 -7.28 -23.99 16.10
CA MET A 1 -6.26 -22.96 16.40
C MET A 1 -6.55 -21.76 15.50
N LYS A 2 -6.94 -20.61 16.05
CA LYS A 2 -7.13 -19.39 15.25
C LYS A 2 -5.76 -18.76 15.04
N THR A 3 -5.21 -18.85 13.84
CA THR A 3 -3.96 -18.18 13.47
C THR A 3 -4.22 -16.68 13.43
N ILE A 4 -3.42 -15.90 14.15
CA ILE A 4 -3.46 -14.43 14.06
C ILE A 4 -2.71 -14.06 12.77
N ASP A 5 -3.38 -13.38 11.85
CA ASP A 5 -2.74 -12.82 10.66
C ASP A 5 -1.96 -11.56 11.05
N LEU A 6 -0.65 -11.59 10.83
CA LEU A 6 0.29 -10.50 11.10
C LEU A 6 0.83 -9.89 9.80
N THR A 7 0.23 -10.21 8.64
CA THR A 7 0.64 -9.67 7.36
C THR A 7 0.37 -8.16 7.35
N PRO A 8 1.39 -7.31 7.15
CA PRO A 8 1.19 -5.87 7.14
C PRO A 8 0.36 -5.46 5.92
N THR A 9 -0.45 -4.42 6.08
CA THR A 9 -1.15 -3.81 4.95
C THR A 9 -0.20 -2.94 4.13
N TRP A 10 -0.56 -2.62 2.89
CA TRP A 10 0.29 -1.79 2.03
C TRP A 10 0.52 -0.38 2.59
N GLY A 11 -0.44 0.19 3.31
CA GLY A 11 -0.25 1.46 4.03
C GLY A 11 0.79 1.36 5.15
N GLU A 12 0.85 0.26 5.89
CA GLU A 12 1.88 0.02 6.93
C GLU A 12 3.27 -0.16 6.30
N VAL A 13 3.35 -0.87 5.17
CA VAL A 13 4.58 -0.98 4.38
C VAL A 13 5.02 0.38 3.83
N GLY A 14 4.09 1.20 3.34
CA GLY A 14 4.36 2.56 2.86
C GLY A 14 4.88 3.47 3.96
N LEU A 15 4.28 3.41 5.16
CA LEU A 15 4.77 4.14 6.34
C LEU A 15 6.19 3.70 6.72
N LEU A 16 6.46 2.40 6.74
CA LEU A 16 7.80 1.87 7.02
C LEU A 16 8.82 2.37 5.99
N TYR A 17 8.48 2.31 4.70
CA TYR A 17 9.34 2.81 3.62
C TYR A 17 9.67 4.29 3.81
N ALA A 18 8.67 5.13 4.09
CA ALA A 18 8.87 6.57 4.33
C ALA A 18 9.79 6.84 5.53
N ARG A 19 9.63 6.09 6.63
CA ARG A 19 10.49 6.22 7.82
C ARG A 19 11.93 5.82 7.54
N LEU A 20 12.15 4.71 6.83
CA LEU A 20 13.49 4.26 6.45
C LEU A 20 14.17 5.25 5.50
N ALA A 21 13.41 5.84 4.57
CA ALA A 21 13.90 6.90 3.70
C ALA A 21 14.32 8.14 4.50
N ALA A 22 13.48 8.60 5.44
CA ALA A 22 13.79 9.73 6.31
C ALA A 22 15.05 9.48 7.16
N SER A 23 15.25 8.24 7.64
CA SER A 23 16.42 7.82 8.42
C SER A 23 17.65 7.47 7.59
N ARG A 24 17.60 7.56 6.25
CA ARG A 24 18.71 7.23 5.33
C ARG A 24 19.18 5.77 5.42
N GLU A 25 18.27 4.84 5.68
CA GLU A 25 18.55 3.40 5.74
C GLU A 25 18.68 2.79 4.34
N VAL A 26 19.72 3.20 3.60
CA VAL A 26 19.90 2.90 2.16
C VAL A 26 19.84 1.40 1.87
N LYS A 27 20.53 0.57 2.67
CA LYS A 27 20.52 -0.89 2.47
C LYS A 27 19.13 -1.49 2.64
N ALA A 28 18.33 -1.01 3.60
CA ALA A 28 16.98 -1.49 3.78
C ALA A 28 16.10 -1.11 2.58
N LEU A 29 16.23 0.11 2.09
CA LEU A 29 15.50 0.60 0.91
C LEU A 29 15.86 -0.18 -0.37
N GLU A 30 17.12 -0.57 -0.55
CA GLU A 30 17.54 -1.44 -1.65
C GLU A 30 16.81 -2.79 -1.64
N HIS A 31 16.65 -3.38 -0.45
CA HIS A 31 15.92 -4.63 -0.28
C HIS A 31 14.41 -4.46 -0.43
N MET A 32 13.85 -3.29 -0.12
CA MET A 32 12.42 -2.98 -0.31
C MET A 32 12.06 -2.54 -1.74
N ARG A 33 13.05 -2.39 -2.63
CA ARG A 33 12.81 -1.92 -4.00
C ARG A 33 11.82 -2.80 -4.78
N PRO A 34 11.86 -4.14 -4.71
CA PRO A 34 10.88 -5.00 -5.37
C PRO A 34 9.45 -4.82 -4.83
N GLU A 35 9.29 -4.60 -3.53
CA GLU A 35 7.99 -4.33 -2.88
C GLU A 35 7.42 -3.00 -3.37
N ALA A 36 8.25 -1.94 -3.38
CA ALA A 36 7.85 -0.64 -3.90
C ALA A 36 7.45 -0.72 -5.39
N ALA A 37 8.24 -1.40 -6.22
CA ALA A 37 7.93 -1.61 -7.62
C ALA A 37 6.58 -2.32 -7.83
N ARG A 38 6.31 -3.37 -7.02
CA ARG A 38 5.02 -4.08 -7.04
C ARG A 38 3.86 -3.20 -6.61
N ALA A 39 4.03 -2.39 -5.56
CA ALA A 39 2.99 -1.48 -5.07
C ALA A 39 2.61 -0.43 -6.13
N PHE A 40 3.61 0.19 -6.78
CA PHE A 40 3.35 1.17 -7.85
C PHE A 40 2.72 0.53 -9.10
N ALA A 41 3.15 -0.68 -9.48
CA ALA A 41 2.52 -1.42 -10.57
C ALA A 41 1.05 -1.76 -10.27
N ALA A 42 0.75 -2.18 -9.04
CA ALA A 42 -0.62 -2.45 -8.60
C ALA A 42 -1.49 -1.19 -8.60
N ALA A 43 -0.96 -0.05 -8.16
CA ALA A 43 -1.66 1.24 -8.23
C ALA A 43 -2.02 1.62 -9.67
N GLN A 44 -1.08 1.46 -10.62
CA GLN A 44 -1.35 1.70 -12.04
C GLN A 44 -2.38 0.72 -12.61
N ALA A 45 -2.31 -0.56 -12.23
CA ALA A 45 -3.29 -1.56 -12.66
C ALA A 45 -4.70 -1.23 -12.15
N LEU A 46 -4.83 -0.78 -10.90
CA LEU A 46 -6.11 -0.32 -10.34
C LEU A 46 -6.62 0.92 -11.08
N GLN A 47 -5.76 1.88 -11.37
CA GLN A 47 -6.11 3.08 -12.13
C GLN A 47 -6.68 2.72 -13.51
N ALA A 48 -6.08 1.74 -14.19
CA ALA A 48 -6.52 1.30 -15.52
C ALA A 48 -7.96 0.75 -15.54
N ILE A 49 -8.44 0.18 -14.44
CA ILE A 49 -9.80 -0.39 -14.33
C ILE A 49 -10.77 0.50 -13.54
N THR A 50 -10.30 1.61 -12.97
CA THR A 50 -11.11 2.41 -12.02
C THR A 50 -12.42 2.91 -12.67
N ALA A 51 -12.38 3.27 -13.95
CA ALA A 51 -13.55 3.72 -14.69
C ALA A 51 -14.56 2.59 -15.03
N THR A 52 -14.17 1.33 -14.88
CA THR A 52 -15.02 0.17 -15.19
C THR A 52 -15.60 -0.48 -13.93
N LEU A 53 -15.31 0.05 -12.75
CA LEU A 53 -15.82 -0.46 -11.49
C LEU A 53 -17.32 -0.16 -11.36
N THR A 54 -18.07 -1.09 -10.78
CA THR A 54 -19.44 -0.80 -10.31
C THR A 54 -19.40 0.13 -9.10
N ASP A 55 -20.51 0.79 -8.78
CA ASP A 55 -20.59 1.71 -7.63
C ASP A 55 -20.16 1.03 -6.31
N THR A 56 -20.60 -0.21 -6.08
CA THR A 56 -20.21 -1.00 -4.90
C THR A 56 -18.70 -1.27 -4.88
N GLN A 57 -18.10 -1.59 -6.02
CA GLN A 57 -16.65 -1.83 -6.12
C GLN A 57 -15.86 -0.53 -5.91
N ALA A 58 -16.32 0.58 -6.50
CA ALA A 58 -15.72 1.90 -6.35
C ALA A 58 -15.75 2.36 -4.87
N ASP A 59 -16.86 2.14 -4.18
CA ASP A 59 -17.02 2.43 -2.76
C ASP A 59 -16.07 1.58 -1.87
N ILE A 60 -15.90 0.29 -2.18
CA ILE A 60 -14.89 -0.55 -1.50
C ILE A 60 -13.48 0.00 -1.72
N VAL A 61 -13.13 0.36 -2.96
CA VAL A 61 -11.82 0.93 -3.29
C VAL A 61 -11.61 2.25 -2.56
N ALA A 62 -12.59 3.14 -2.56
CA ALA A 62 -12.49 4.45 -1.91
C ALA A 62 -12.27 4.31 -0.39
N ARG A 63 -13.06 3.46 0.29
CA ARG A 63 -12.88 3.21 1.73
C ARG A 63 -11.53 2.58 2.04
N THR A 64 -11.09 1.62 1.23
CA THR A 64 -9.80 0.95 1.43
C THR A 64 -8.66 1.95 1.24
N LEU A 65 -8.70 2.75 0.17
CA LEU A 65 -7.70 3.78 -0.10
C LEU A 65 -7.61 4.79 1.05
N ALA A 66 -8.75 5.29 1.53
CA ALA A 66 -8.79 6.21 2.66
C ALA A 66 -8.17 5.58 3.92
N ALA A 67 -8.55 4.35 4.27
CA ALA A 67 -8.00 3.67 5.43
C ALA A 67 -6.47 3.43 5.33
N GLU A 68 -5.97 3.06 4.14
CA GLU A 68 -4.54 2.83 3.92
C GLU A 68 -3.73 4.12 3.86
N LEU A 69 -4.30 5.23 3.41
CA LEU A 69 -3.68 6.57 3.46
C LEU A 69 -3.57 7.09 4.89
N THR A 70 -4.60 6.90 5.72
CA THR A 70 -4.56 7.27 7.14
C THR A 70 -3.46 6.57 7.92
N LYS A 71 -3.19 5.30 7.60
CA LYS A 71 -2.04 4.57 8.19
C LYS A 71 -0.69 5.20 7.85
N GLN A 72 -0.61 5.97 6.76
CA GLN A 72 0.59 6.69 6.32
C GLN A 72 0.65 8.13 6.84
N GLY A 73 -0.40 8.60 7.52
CA GLY A 73 -0.50 9.96 8.07
C GLY A 73 -1.23 10.97 7.18
N TYR A 74 -2.07 10.49 6.24
CA TYR A 74 -2.87 11.33 5.34
C TYR A 74 -4.38 11.20 5.57
#